data_AF-A0A259DE80-F1
#
_entry.id   AF-A0A259DE80-F1
#
_cell.length_a   1.000
_cell.length_b   1.000
_cell.length_c   1.000
_cell.angle_alpha   90.00
_cell.angle_beta   90.00
_cell.angle_gamma   90.00
#
_symmetry.space_group_name_H-M   'P 1'
#
loop_
_entity.id
_entity.type
_entity.pdbx_description
1 polymer ?
#
loop_
_entity_poly.entity_id
_entity_poly.type
_entity_poly.pdbx_seq_one_letter_code
_entity_poly.pdbx_strand_id
1 'polypeptide(L)'
;MDTIPEAEYSDFNTQPPGAWLVAHVPWTEAEHRIAAIAADTPVARALEITNGAPCLLIERRTWRGPDTVTIVRQVFRGDAFDLVARFGPNSER
;
A
#
# COMPACT_ATOMS: atom_id res chain seq x y z
N MET A 1 14.68 -9.71 -1.82
CA MET A 1 15.32 -8.63 -1.02
C MET A 1 16.56 -8.08 -1.72
N ASP A 2 16.93 -8.61 -2.88
CA ASP A 2 18.21 -8.30 -3.54
C ASP A 2 18.25 -6.92 -4.20
N THR A 3 17.08 -6.32 -4.47
CA THR A 3 16.95 -5.04 -5.18
C THR A 3 17.25 -3.82 -4.29
N ILE A 4 17.06 -3.93 -2.97
CA ILE A 4 17.31 -2.83 -2.00
C ILE A 4 17.82 -3.44 -0.67
N PRO A 5 19.08 -3.89 -0.63
CA PRO A 5 19.66 -4.52 0.56
C PRO A 5 19.71 -3.56 1.77
N GLU A 6 19.73 -2.25 1.57
CA GLU A 6 19.75 -1.25 2.65
C GLU A 6 18.46 -1.27 3.50
N ALA A 7 17.36 -1.78 2.94
CA ALA A 7 16.11 -1.94 3.66
C ALA A 7 16.22 -2.98 4.79
N GLU A 8 17.13 -3.95 4.69
CA GLU A 8 17.34 -4.99 5.71
C GLU A 8 17.89 -4.42 7.02
N TYR A 9 18.68 -3.35 6.94
CA TYR A 9 19.35 -2.73 8.08
C TYR A 9 18.64 -1.48 8.61
N SER A 10 17.50 -1.12 8.01
CA SER A 10 16.75 0.09 8.37
C SER A 10 15.74 -0.18 9.47
N ASP A 11 15.68 0.70 10.48
CA ASP A 11 14.67 0.62 11.54
C ASP A 11 13.36 1.30 11.11
N PHE A 12 12.38 0.48 10.74
CA PHE A 12 11.08 0.96 10.29
C PHE A 12 10.13 1.40 11.41
N ASN A 13 10.52 1.26 12.68
CA ASN A 13 9.75 1.81 13.80
C ASN A 13 9.98 3.31 13.96
N THR A 14 11.18 3.81 13.61
CA THR A 14 11.54 5.23 13.71
C THR A 14 11.27 5.98 12.42
N GLN A 15 11.49 5.35 11.26
CA GLN A 15 11.11 5.90 9.96
C GLN A 15 10.21 4.92 9.21
N PRO A 16 8.91 5.25 8.99
CA PRO A 16 8.01 4.34 8.31
C PRO A 16 8.53 3.94 6.91
N PRO A 17 8.34 2.68 6.48
CA PRO A 17 8.93 2.16 5.25
C PRO A 17 8.60 3.03 4.03
N GLY A 18 7.35 3.50 3.93
CA GLY A 18 6.91 4.37 2.82
C GLY A 18 7.70 5.67 2.72
N ALA A 19 7.98 6.33 3.84
CA ALA A 19 8.75 7.57 3.87
C ALA A 19 10.23 7.30 3.58
N TRP A 20 10.78 6.20 4.11
CA TRP A 20 12.15 5.78 3.84
C TRP A 20 12.37 5.50 2.34
N LEU A 21 11.44 4.77 1.71
CA LEU A 21 11.50 4.44 0.29
C LEU A 21 11.46 5.66 -0.60
N VAL A 22 10.56 6.62 -0.33
CA VAL A 22 10.50 7.86 -1.11
C VAL A 22 11.79 8.66 -1.00
N ALA A 23 12.42 8.68 0.19
CA ALA A 23 13.65 9.42 0.42
C ALA A 23 14.90 8.74 -0.18
N HIS A 24 14.95 7.41 -0.23
CA HIS A 24 16.17 6.66 -0.57
C HIS A 24 16.11 5.95 -1.92
N VAL A 25 14.91 5.77 -2.48
CA VAL A 25 14.70 4.91 -3.65
C VAL A 25 13.91 5.66 -4.71
N PRO A 26 14.58 6.22 -5.75
CA PRO A 26 13.88 6.67 -6.95
C PRO A 26 13.21 5.47 -7.62
N TRP A 27 11.89 5.40 -7.51
CA TRP A 27 11.04 4.49 -8.25
C TRP A 27 10.60 5.18 -9.55
N THR A 28 10.41 4.40 -10.61
CA THR A 28 10.03 4.88 -11.95
C THR A 28 8.55 4.72 -12.23
N GLU A 29 7.91 3.72 -11.61
CA GLU A 29 6.50 3.42 -11.82
C GLU A 29 5.82 3.06 -10.49
N ALA A 30 4.55 3.42 -10.37
CA ALA A 30 3.69 3.02 -9.27
C ALA A 30 2.30 2.61 -9.79
N GLU A 31 1.82 1.44 -9.36
CA GLU A 31 0.49 0.91 -9.65
C GLU A 31 -0.31 0.87 -8.36
N HIS A 32 -1.58 1.29 -8.45
CA HIS A 32 -2.56 1.10 -7.38
C HIS A 32 -3.63 0.13 -7.85
N ARG A 33 -3.75 -1.00 -7.17
CA ARG A 33 -4.86 -1.93 -7.32
C ARG A 33 -5.85 -1.72 -6.18
N ILE A 34 -7.08 -1.36 -6.54
CA ILE A 34 -8.18 -1.17 -5.60
C ILE A 34 -9.16 -2.33 -5.77
N ALA A 35 -9.54 -3.01 -4.69
CA ALA A 35 -10.43 -4.16 -4.75
C ALA A 35 -11.35 -4.26 -3.53
N ALA A 36 -12.52 -4.88 -3.72
CA ALA A 36 -13.32 -5.38 -2.62
C ALA A 36 -12.85 -6.79 -2.25
N ILE A 37 -12.67 -7.06 -0.95
CA ILE A 37 -12.32 -8.38 -0.42
C ILE A 37 -13.22 -8.74 0.76
N ALA A 38 -13.29 -10.02 1.09
CA ALA A 38 -13.83 -10.48 2.36
C ALA A 38 -12.68 -10.59 3.38
N ALA A 39 -12.87 -10.09 4.60
CA ALA A 39 -11.86 -10.17 5.66
C ALA A 39 -11.57 -11.63 6.03
N ASP A 40 -10.31 -12.05 5.94
CA ASP A 40 -9.87 -13.32 6.52
C ASP A 40 -9.69 -13.20 8.04
N THR A 41 -9.35 -14.30 8.73
CA THR A 41 -9.24 -14.30 10.20
C THR A 41 -8.22 -13.31 10.73
N PRO A 42 -6.98 -13.20 10.19
CA PRO A 42 -6.02 -12.19 10.62
C PRO A 42 -6.53 -10.75 10.44
N VAL A 43 -7.08 -10.42 9.26
CA VAL A 43 -7.61 -9.08 8.96
C VAL A 43 -8.79 -8.75 9.88
N ALA A 44 -9.74 -9.68 10.02
CA ALA A 44 -10.93 -9.49 10.85
C ALA A 44 -10.56 -9.21 12.31
N ARG A 45 -9.56 -9.93 12.84
CA ARG A 45 -9.04 -9.70 14.20
C ARG A 45 -8.38 -8.32 14.32
N ALA A 46 -7.51 -7.96 13.38
CA ALA A 46 -6.79 -6.69 13.43
C ALA A 46 -7.70 -5.47 13.29
N LEU A 47 -8.81 -5.60 12.56
CA LEU A 47 -9.79 -4.54 12.35
C LEU A 47 -10.99 -4.59 13.31
N GLU A 48 -11.03 -5.59 14.21
CA GLU A 48 -12.12 -5.82 15.16
C GLU A 48 -13.50 -5.95 14.48
N ILE A 49 -13.57 -6.74 13.41
CA ILE A 49 -14.78 -7.02 12.63
C ILE A 49 -15.03 -8.52 12.49
N THR A 50 -16.20 -8.89 11.98
CA THR A 50 -16.54 -10.29 11.72
C THR A 50 -15.71 -10.85 10.56
N ASN A 51 -15.29 -12.12 10.66
CA ASN A 51 -14.71 -12.84 9.52
C ASN A 51 -15.69 -12.82 8.34
N GLY A 52 -15.17 -12.56 7.14
CA GLY A 52 -15.96 -12.43 5.91
C GLY A 52 -16.56 -11.04 5.70
N ALA A 53 -16.43 -10.11 6.64
CA ALA A 53 -16.93 -8.74 6.47
C ALA A 53 -16.30 -8.07 5.22
N PRO A 54 -17.09 -7.30 4.45
CA PRO A 54 -16.59 -6.63 3.26
C PRO A 54 -15.56 -5.55 3.63
N CYS A 55 -14.43 -5.57 2.93
CA CYS A 55 -13.32 -4.64 3.14
C CYS A 55 -12.85 -4.04 1.82
N LEU A 56 -12.29 -2.83 1.92
CA LEU A 56 -11.57 -2.18 0.84
C LEU A 56 -10.09 -2.56 0.94
N LEU A 57 -9.54 -3.16 -0.12
CA LEU A 57 -8.10 -3.38 -0.29
C LEU A 57 -7.54 -2.30 -1.21
N ILE A 58 -6.50 -1.62 -0.75
CA ILE A 58 -5.62 -0.81 -1.59
C ILE A 58 -4.25 -1.48 -1.57
N GLU A 59 -3.84 -2.00 -2.72
CA GLU A 59 -2.51 -2.53 -2.94
C GLU A 59 -1.71 -1.55 -3.80
N ARG A 60 -0.54 -1.15 -3.32
CA ARG A 60 0.39 -0.30 -4.05
C ARG A 60 1.64 -1.09 -4.38
N ARG A 61 2.02 -1.09 -5.65
CA ARG A 61 3.27 -1.66 -6.13
C ARG A 61 4.12 -0.56 -6.75
N THR A 62 5.42 -0.60 -6.52
CA THR A 62 6.36 0.33 -7.15
C THR A 62 7.50 -0.43 -7.81
N TRP A 63 8.00 0.09 -8.92
CA TRP A 63 9.10 -0.49 -9.68
C TRP A 63 10.21 0.51 -9.92
N ARG A 64 11.42 0.00 -10.14
CA ARG A 64 12.56 0.73 -10.71
C ARG A 64 12.99 -0.03 -11.95
N GLY A 65 12.63 0.49 -13.13
CA GLY A 65 12.77 -0.28 -14.36
C GLY A 65 11.98 -1.60 -14.28
N PRO A 66 12.59 -2.76 -14.58
CA PRO A 66 11.89 -4.05 -14.51
C PRO A 66 11.71 -4.57 -13.08
N ASP A 67 12.45 -4.03 -12.11
CA ASP A 67 12.54 -4.60 -10.77
C ASP A 67 11.43 -4.07 -9.86
N THR A 68 10.72 -4.97 -9.20
CA THR A 68 9.73 -4.60 -8.18
C THR A 68 10.46 -4.15 -6.92
N VAL A 69 10.21 -2.90 -6.54
CA VAL A 69 10.82 -2.24 -5.39
C VAL A 69 10.01 -2.54 -4.14
N THR A 70 8.71 -2.24 -4.15
CA THR A 70 7.83 -2.50 -2.99
C THR A 70 6.44 -2.97 -3.39
N ILE A 71 5.82 -3.71 -2.47
CA ILE A 71 4.40 -4.05 -2.48
C ILE A 71 3.86 -3.76 -1.08
N VAL A 72 2.84 -2.90 -1.00
CA VAL A 72 2.14 -2.57 0.24
C VAL A 72 0.68 -2.92 0.08
N ARG A 73 0.10 -3.63 1.05
CA ARG A 73 -1.32 -3.96 1.11
C ARG A 73 -1.93 -3.30 2.34
N GLN A 74 -2.91 -2.44 2.12
CA GLN A 74 -3.68 -1.81 3.19
C GLN A 74 -5.13 -2.28 3.07
N VAL A 75 -5.67 -2.81 4.17
CA VAL A 75 -7.06 -3.25 4.25
C VAL A 75 -7.80 -2.33 5.18
N PHE A 76 -8.92 -1.80 4.70
CA PHE A 76 -9.79 -0.91 5.43
C PHE A 76 -11.17 -1.54 5.61
N ARG A 77 -11.81 -1.23 6.73
CA ARG A 77 -13.20 -1.59 6.97
C ARG A 77 -14.09 -0.97 5.90
N GLY A 78 -14.89 -1.79 5.21
CA GLY A 78 -15.77 -1.32 4.13
C GLY A 78 -16.95 -0.47 4.60
N ASP A 79 -17.26 -0.47 5.90
CA ASP A 79 -18.34 0.32 6.51
C ASP A 79 -17.87 1.69 7.06
N ALA A 80 -16.56 1.97 7.01
CA ALA A 80 -15.97 3.16 7.62
C ALA A 80 -15.00 3.93 6.71
N PHE A 81 -14.60 3.37 5.56
CA PHE A 81 -13.62 3.99 4.67
C PHE A 81 -14.08 3.94 3.22
N ASP A 82 -13.97 5.10 2.57
CA ASP A 82 -14.14 5.28 1.14
C ASP A 82 -12.86 5.83 0.50
N LEU A 83 -12.58 5.43 -0.74
CA LEU A 83 -11.54 6.03 -1.57
C LEU A 83 -12.17 6.91 -2.64
N VAL A 84 -11.90 8.21 -2.58
CA VAL A 84 -12.44 9.19 -3.52
C VAL A 84 -11.32 9.77 -4.36
N ALA A 85 -11.46 9.69 -5.69
CA ALA A 85 -10.59 10.36 -6.64
C ALA A 85 -11.39 11.38 -7.46
N ARG A 86 -10.83 12.56 -7.67
CA ARG A 86 -11.39 13.61 -8.53
C ARG A 86 -10.45 13.83 -9.70
N PHE A 87 -10.96 13.67 -10.92
CA PHE A 87 -10.22 13.91 -12.15
C PHE A 87 -10.81 15.10 -12.88
N GLY A 88 -9.96 15.97 -13.41
CA GLY A 88 -10.37 17.11 -14.22
C GLY A 88 -9.28 17.44 -15.24
N PRO A 89 -9.61 18.16 -16.31
CA PRO A 89 -8.66 18.48 -17.38
C PRO A 89 -7.45 19.33 -16.92
N ASN A 90 -7.44 19.80 -15.68
CA ASN A 90 -6.44 20.70 -15.12
C ASN A 90 -5.83 20.19 -13.80
N SER A 91 -5.90 18.89 -13.51
CA SER A 91 -5.21 18.28 -12.37
C SER A 91 -3.70 18.24 -12.63
N GLU A 92 -3.08 19.38 -12.32
CA GLU A 92 -1.67 19.73 -12.10
C GLU A 92 -0.67 19.58 -13.26
N ARG A 93 -0.08 20.73 -13.59
CA ARG A 93 1.19 20.89 -14.29
C ARG A 93 2.32 20.84 -13.27
#